data_AF-E2BFF7-F1
#
_entry.id   AF-E2BFF7-F1
#
_cell.length_a   1.000
_cell.length_b   1.000
_cell.length_c   1.000
_cell.angle_alpha   90.00
_cell.angle_beta   90.00
_cell.angle_gamma   90.00
#
_symmetry.space_group_name_H-M   'P 1'
#
loop_
_entity.id
_entity.type
_entity.pdbx_description
1 polymer ?
#
loop_
_entity_poly.entity_id
_entity_poly.type
_entity_poly.pdbx_seq_one_letter_code
_entity_poly.pdbx_strand_id
1 'polypeptide(L)'
;QIQGGDYCHFGLKRAILKIVKERKRYNCILDVIQLFINIDGLPIYKSTEKSLWPILCSDNVIQNVYVIGLFYGEGKPKNVNEFLRIFVDE
;
A
#
# COMPACT_ATOMS: atom_id res chain seq x y z
N GLN A 1 -8.83 5.30 -12.90
CA GLN A 1 -10.10 4.61 -12.59
C GLN A 1 -9.86 3.11 -12.68
N ILE A 2 -10.45 2.35 -11.77
CA ILE A 2 -10.48 0.88 -11.75
C ILE A 2 -11.95 0.48 -11.63
N GLN A 3 -12.36 -0.69 -12.11
CA GLN A 3 -13.78 -1.06 -12.05
C GLN A 3 -14.35 -0.98 -10.61
N GLY A 4 -15.34 -0.10 -10.42
CA GLY A 4 -16.01 0.10 -9.13
C GLY A 4 -15.43 1.22 -8.24
N GLY A 5 -14.43 1.97 -8.70
CA GLY A 5 -13.90 3.10 -7.94
C GLY A 5 -12.68 3.80 -8.53
N ASP A 6 -12.06 4.61 -7.70
CA ASP A 6 -10.85 5.36 -8.03
C ASP A 6 -9.63 4.70 -7.41
N TYR A 7 -8.51 4.76 -8.13
CA TYR A 7 -7.23 4.22 -7.69
C TYR A 7 -6.15 5.27 -7.83
N CYS A 8 -5.33 5.40 -6.77
CA CYS A 8 -4.15 6.24 -6.73
C CYS A 8 -2.92 5.37 -6.42
N HIS A 9 -1.88 5.50 -7.24
CA HIS A 9 -0.64 4.77 -7.08
C HIS A 9 0.49 5.68 -6.55
N PHE A 10 1.16 5.23 -5.49
CA PHE A 10 2.27 5.94 -4.84
C PHE A 10 3.64 5.32 -5.12
N GLY A 11 3.69 4.00 -5.36
CA GLY A 11 4.89 3.27 -5.79
C GLY A 11 5.64 2.53 -4.67
N LEU A 12 5.96 1.26 -4.93
CA LEU A 12 6.79 0.41 -4.09
C LEU A 12 8.21 0.95 -4.01
N LYS A 13 8.77 1.41 -5.14
CA LYS A 13 10.10 2.03 -5.18
C LYS A 13 10.19 3.20 -4.22
N ARG A 14 9.14 4.05 -4.18
CA ARG A 14 9.09 5.21 -3.30
C ARG A 14 9.05 4.81 -1.83
N ALA A 15 8.33 3.74 -1.48
CA ALA A 15 8.31 3.21 -0.12
C ALA A 15 9.67 2.62 0.29
N ILE A 16 10.29 1.79 -0.55
CA ILE A 16 11.61 1.20 -0.29
C ILE A 16 12.67 2.29 -0.09
N LEU A 17 12.68 3.34 -0.91
CA LEU A 17 13.62 4.46 -0.75
C LEU A 17 13.45 5.18 0.60
N LYS A 18 12.21 5.32 1.08
CA LYS A 18 11.93 5.86 2.42
C LYS A 18 12.43 4.93 3.52
N ILE A 19 12.18 3.62 3.41
CA ILE A 19 12.67 2.61 4.37
C ILE A 19 14.21 2.67 4.46
N VAL A 20 14.90 2.68 3.32
CA VAL A 20 16.37 2.76 3.27
C VAL A 20 16.87 4.05 3.92
N LYS A 21 16.20 5.18 3.66
CA LYS A 21 16.56 6.48 4.25
C LYS A 21 16.40 6.47 5.78
N GLU A 22 15.30 5.93 6.28
CA GLU A 22 15.07 5.83 7.73
C GLU A 22 16.05 4.84 8.38
N ARG A 23 16.28 3.67 7.79
CA ARG A 23 17.29 2.71 8.26
C ARG A 23 18.68 3.34 8.39
N LYS A 24 19.12 4.11 7.39
CA LYS A 24 20.37 4.89 7.45
C LYS A 24 20.36 5.92 8.57
N ARG A 25 19.24 6.63 8.76
CA ARG A 25 19.09 7.64 9.83
C ARG A 25 19.26 7.03 11.23
N TYR A 26 18.81 5.79 11.42
CA TYR A 26 18.92 5.06 12.69
C TYR A 26 20.15 4.14 12.78
N ASN A 27 21.12 4.25 11.86
CA ASN A 27 22.30 3.37 11.77
C ASN A 27 21.96 1.87 11.77
N CYS A 28 20.79 1.48 11.24
CA CYS A 28 20.37 0.10 11.13
C CYS A 28 20.44 -0.34 9.66
N ILE A 29 21.65 -0.65 9.21
CA ILE A 29 21.90 -1.09 7.83
C ILE A 29 21.96 -2.61 7.82
N LEU A 30 20.97 -3.23 7.17
CA LEU A 30 20.95 -4.65 6.87
C LEU A 30 21.00 -4.81 5.35
N ASP A 31 21.68 -5.85 4.88
CA ASP A 31 21.78 -6.18 3.44
C ASP A 31 20.43 -6.64 2.87
N VAL A 32 19.51 -7.05 3.73
CA VAL A 32 18.18 -7.54 3.37
C VAL A 32 17.10 -6.64 3.96
N ILE A 33 16.14 -6.27 3.12
CA ILE A 33 14.90 -5.60 3.52
C ILE A 33 13.77 -6.61 3.39
N GLN A 34 13.25 -7.06 4.54
CA GLN A 34 12.03 -7.85 4.57
C GLN A 34 10.84 -6.91 4.55
N LEU A 35 9.97 -7.07 3.54
CA LEU A 35 8.78 -6.25 3.36
C LEU A 35 7.54 -7.05 3.75
N PHE A 36 6.67 -6.46 4.55
CA PHE A 36 5.33 -6.94 4.81
C PHE A 36 4.34 -6.15 3.96
N ILE A 37 3.54 -6.85 3.18
CA ILE A 37 2.48 -6.26 2.36
C ILE A 37 1.13 -6.59 2.98
N ASN A 38 0.32 -5.57 3.25
CA ASN A 38 -1.02 -5.72 3.79
C ASN A 38 -2.05 -5.02 2.89
N ILE A 39 -3.19 -5.66 2.66
CA ILE A 39 -4.23 -5.21 1.73
C ILE A 39 -5.61 -5.45 2.34
N ASP A 40 -5.86 -4.87 3.52
CA ASP A 40 -7.13 -4.98 4.21
C ASP A 40 -8.05 -3.78 3.95
N GLY A 41 -9.33 -4.06 3.72
CA GLY A 41 -10.36 -3.04 3.51
C GLY A 41 -10.79 -2.35 4.80
N LEU A 42 -10.96 -1.02 4.74
CA LEU A 42 -11.48 -0.22 5.84
C LEU A 42 -12.75 0.53 5.41
N PRO A 43 -13.90 0.34 6.09
CA PRO A 43 -15.07 1.19 5.88
C PRO A 43 -14.77 2.61 6.35
N ILE A 44 -15.00 3.61 5.49
CA ILE A 44 -14.73 5.02 5.84
C ILE A 44 -15.93 5.65 6.55
N TYR A 45 -17.14 5.28 6.12
CA TYR A 45 -18.37 5.87 6.61
C TYR A 45 -19.26 4.80 7.23
N LYS A 46 -19.96 5.15 8.30
CA LYS A 46 -20.89 4.23 8.98
C LYS A 46 -22.17 3.97 8.18
N SER A 47 -22.52 4.86 7.25
CA SER A 47 -23.81 4.89 6.55
C SER A 47 -23.72 4.73 5.03
N THR A 48 -22.52 4.56 4.47
CA THR A 48 -22.34 4.31 3.03
C THR A 48 -21.51 3.07 2.84
N GLU A 49 -21.75 2.35 1.75
CA GLU A 49 -20.93 1.18 1.37
C GLU A 49 -19.52 1.57 0.90
N LYS A 50 -19.14 2.85 0.93
CA LYS A 50 -17.82 3.29 0.49
C LYS A 50 -16.71 2.82 1.43
N SER A 51 -15.68 2.23 0.85
CA SER A 51 -14.53 1.70 1.58
C SER A 51 -13.20 2.06 0.91
N LEU A 52 -12.14 2.09 1.73
CA LEU A 52 -10.76 2.18 1.25
C LEU A 52 -10.13 0.81 1.26
N TRP A 53 -9.37 0.54 0.21
CA TRP A 53 -8.52 -0.64 0.08
C TRP A 53 -7.10 -0.17 -0.21
N PRO A 54 -6.30 0.11 0.83
CA PRO A 54 -4.91 0.43 0.67
C PRO A 54 -4.07 -0.82 0.38
N ILE A 55 -3.02 -0.65 -0.41
CA ILE A 55 -1.88 -1.55 -0.46
C ILE A 55 -0.81 -0.92 0.43
N LEU A 56 -0.56 -1.54 1.57
CA LEU A 56 0.36 -1.05 2.59
C LEU A 56 1.64 -1.87 2.57
N CYS A 57 2.75 -1.21 2.89
CA CYS A 57 4.06 -1.82 3.03
C CYS A 57 4.71 -1.37 4.33
N SER A 58 5.36 -2.27 5.05
CA SER A 58 6.26 -1.95 6.16
C SER A 58 7.49 -2.85 6.13
N ASP A 59 8.52 -2.49 6.89
CA ASP A 59 9.65 -3.36 7.15
C ASP A 59 9.63 -3.88 8.60
N ASN A 60 10.39 -4.94 8.87
CA ASN A 60 10.47 -5.54 10.20
C ASN A 60 11.34 -4.75 11.20
N VAL A 61 12.08 -3.75 10.74
CA VAL A 61 13.06 -3.01 11.55
C VAL A 61 12.51 -1.67 12.01
N ILE A 62 12.14 -0.78 11.08
CA ILE A 62 11.63 0.55 11.43
C ILE A 62 10.14 0.49 11.74
N GLN A 63 9.41 -0.47 11.16
CA GLN A 63 7.98 -0.71 11.40
C GLN A 63 7.07 0.46 11.02
N ASN A 64 7.59 1.44 10.27
CA ASN A 64 6.77 2.48 9.66
C ASN A 64 5.94 1.90 8.52
N VAL A 65 4.69 2.35 8.41
CA VAL A 65 3.77 1.93 7.35
C VAL A 65 3.75 2.96 6.22
N TYR A 66 3.84 2.45 4.99
CA TYR A 66 3.85 3.24 3.77
C TYR A 66 2.71 2.78 2.85
N VAL A 67 2.02 3.74 2.24
CA VAL A 67 0.98 3.46 1.24
C VAL A 67 1.65 3.30 -0.13
N ILE A 68 1.37 2.18 -0.80
CA ILE A 68 1.83 1.86 -2.15
C ILE A 68 0.76 2.18 -3.19
N GLY A 69 -0.48 1.82 -2.88
CA GLY A 69 -1.65 2.08 -3.69
C GLY A 69 -2.87 2.29 -2.80
N LEU A 70 -3.86 2.99 -3.31
CA LEU A 70 -5.10 3.24 -2.58
C LEU A 70 -6.27 3.18 -3.54
N PHE A 71 -7.18 2.24 -3.29
CA PHE A 71 -8.47 2.19 -3.95
C PHE A 71 -9.56 2.78 -3.05
N TYR A 72 -10.46 3.54 -3.65
CA TYR A 72 -11.66 4.09 -3.03
C TYR A 72 -12.87 3.77 -3.91
N GLY A 73 -13.85 3.07 -3.35
CA GLY A 73 -15.04 2.68 -4.11
C GLY A 73 -16.16 2.16 -3.24
N GLU A 74 -17.23 1.72 -3.88
CA GLU A 74 -18.35 1.03 -3.23
C GLU A 74 -17.93 -0.41 -2.90
N GLY A 75 -17.56 -0.63 -1.65
CA GLY A 75 -17.02 -1.90 -1.18
C GLY A 75 -15.63 -2.22 -1.76
N LYS A 76 -15.35 -3.53 -1.85
CA LYS A 76 -14.08 -4.05 -2.36
C LYS A 76 -13.91 -3.81 -3.86
N PRO A 77 -12.66 -3.74 -4.37
CA PRO A 77 -12.42 -3.73 -5.81
C PRO A 77 -13.15 -4.89 -6.49
N LYS A 78 -13.93 -4.58 -7.54
CA LYS A 78 -14.70 -5.61 -8.26
C LYS A 78 -13.78 -6.57 -9.01
N ASN A 79 -12.65 -6.07 -9.49
CA ASN A 79 -11.61 -6.83 -10.14
C ASN A 79 -10.29 -6.68 -9.37
N VAL A 80 -9.90 -7.71 -8.62
CA VAL A 80 -8.67 -7.71 -7.82
C VAL A 80 -7.41 -7.69 -8.69
N ASN A 81 -7.43 -8.35 -9.85
CA ASN A 81 -6.29 -8.36 -10.76
C ASN A 81 -6.02 -6.95 -11.32
N GLU A 82 -7.07 -6.22 -11.70
CA GLU A 82 -6.94 -4.83 -12.13
C GLU A 82 -6.40 -3.93 -11.02
N PHE A 83 -6.91 -4.10 -9.79
CA PHE A 83 -6.45 -3.37 -8.60
C PHE A 83 -4.97 -3.60 -8.27
N LEU A 84 -4.49 -4.85 -8.39
CA LEU A 84 -3.11 -5.19 -8.07
C LEU A 84 -2.14 -4.98 -9.24
N ARG A 85 -2.64 -4.82 -10.47
CA ARG A 85 -1.83 -4.80 -11.69
C ARG A 85 -0.66 -3.82 -11.61
N ILE A 86 -0.93 -2.56 -11.30
CA ILE A 86 0.12 -1.52 -11.25
C ILE A 86 1.14 -1.82 -10.14
N PHE A 87 0.72 -2.42 -9.02
CA PHE A 87 1.63 -2.80 -7.94
C PHE A 87 2.54 -3.98 -8.33
N VAL A 88 2.02 -4.94 -9.09
CA VAL A 88 2.78 -6.13 -9.52
C VAL A 88 3.71 -5.83 -10.70
N ASP A 89 3.29 -4.94 -11.59
CA ASP A 89 3.99 -4.64 -12.85
C ASP A 89 5.03 -3.48 -12.73
N GLU A 90 5.20 -2.85 -11.56
CA GLU A 90 6.15 -1.72 -11.33
C GLU A 90 7.63 -2.12 -11.44
#